data_AF-A0A1Z9DI72-F1
#
_entry.id   AF-A0A1Z9DI72-F1
#
_cell.length_a   1.000
_cell.length_b   1.000
_cell.length_c   1.000
_cell.angle_alpha   90.00
_cell.angle_beta   90.00
_cell.angle_gamma   90.00
#
_symmetry.space_group_name_H-M   'P 1'
#
loop_
_entity.id
_entity.type
_entity.pdbx_description
1 polymer ?
#
loop_
_entity_poly.entity_id
_entity_poly.type
_entity_poly.pdbx_seq_one_letter_code
_entity_poly.pdbx_strand_id
1 'polypeptide(L)'
;MILNLGYACINLSLSKLKPKIISHRGMIKKTFFDKGIQYAGELALQNTKDLLKILKWNKEKGISFFRISSDLFPWGTHYKINDLPQYKEIEKRLRECGDFAKNNSVRLTAHPGPYNVLTSPKKDVIEKTITDLQMHADFFDIMGLSKTVFNKINIHCNGVYGDKNSAMNRFCENYSKLPQSIKGRLTIENDDRESMYSVKDLMYIHEKINIPIVFDYHHHKFCDGGLSEKEALELALSTWPKNIKPVAHYSESKSLHENDDKIKPQAHSDYINSLPKTYNKDFDLMIEAKAKELSILPFL
;
A
#
# COMPACT_ATOMS: atom_id res chain seq x y z
N MET A 1 20.22 -3.48 -14.94
CA MET A 1 19.67 -2.56 -13.92
C MET A 1 19.34 -3.39 -12.68
N ILE A 2 19.73 -2.95 -11.49
CA ILE A 2 19.37 -3.63 -10.24
C ILE A 2 17.94 -3.20 -9.88
N LEU A 3 17.05 -4.17 -9.65
CA LEU A 3 15.65 -3.91 -9.31
C LEU A 3 15.55 -3.45 -7.85
N ASN A 4 14.90 -2.32 -7.60
CA ASN A 4 14.70 -1.83 -6.24
C ASN A 4 13.54 -2.59 -5.58
N LEU A 5 13.89 -3.50 -4.67
CA LEU A 5 12.92 -4.34 -3.97
C LEU A 5 12.43 -3.68 -2.69
N GLY A 6 11.14 -3.85 -2.41
CA GLY A 6 10.52 -3.46 -1.15
C GLY A 6 9.65 -4.55 -0.55
N TYR A 7 9.29 -4.37 0.72
CA TYR A 7 8.38 -5.27 1.42
C TYR A 7 7.37 -4.47 2.27
N ALA A 8 6.34 -5.16 2.75
CA ALA A 8 5.19 -4.52 3.37
C ALA A 8 5.06 -4.69 4.89
N CYS A 9 4.90 -3.56 5.57
CA CYS A 9 4.34 -3.36 6.92
C CYS A 9 5.18 -3.87 8.10
N ILE A 10 5.64 -5.12 8.06
CA ILE A 10 6.22 -5.81 9.22
C ILE A 10 7.64 -6.24 8.88
N ASN A 11 8.60 -5.95 9.75
CA ASN A 11 9.93 -6.54 9.70
C ASN A 11 9.98 -7.74 10.67
N LEU A 12 10.05 -8.97 10.15
CA LEU A 12 10.01 -10.18 10.96
C LEU A 12 11.26 -10.35 11.82
N SER A 13 12.42 -9.98 11.31
CA SER A 13 13.70 -10.03 12.02
C SER A 13 13.67 -9.16 13.27
N LEU A 14 13.22 -7.91 13.13
CA LEU A 14 13.12 -6.94 14.21
C LEU A 14 11.97 -7.25 15.20
N SER A 15 10.89 -7.87 14.71
CA SER A 15 9.76 -8.28 15.56
C SER A 15 10.10 -9.38 16.57
N LYS A 16 11.17 -10.16 16.31
CA LYS A 16 11.65 -11.25 17.19
C LYS A 16 12.56 -10.76 18.31
N LEU A 17 13.00 -9.51 18.28
CA LEU A 17 13.89 -8.94 19.30
C LEU A 17 13.19 -8.76 20.65
N LYS A 18 14.00 -8.58 21.70
CA LYS A 18 13.54 -8.26 23.05
C LYS A 18 14.25 -6.97 23.53
N PRO A 19 13.56 -5.82 23.61
CA PRO A 19 12.15 -5.61 23.26
C PRO A 19 11.88 -5.70 21.75
N LYS A 20 10.67 -6.12 21.36
CA LYS A 20 10.24 -6.21 19.97
C LYS A 20 10.16 -4.82 19.32
N ILE A 21 10.58 -4.73 18.07
CA ILE A 21 10.48 -3.51 17.26
C ILE A 21 9.42 -3.72 16.19
N ILE A 22 8.30 -3.00 16.30
CA ILE A 22 7.14 -3.11 15.38
C ILE A 22 6.48 -1.76 15.19
N SER A 23 5.91 -1.48 14.01
CA SER A 23 5.21 -0.23 13.70
C SER A 23 3.71 -0.40 13.45
N HIS A 24 3.10 -1.39 14.10
CA HIS A 24 1.70 -1.80 13.90
C HIS A 24 1.03 -2.27 15.21
N ARG A 25 1.46 -1.72 16.37
CA ARG A 25 0.78 -2.01 17.64
C ARG A 25 -0.67 -1.56 17.54
N GLY A 26 -1.58 -2.48 17.79
CA GLY A 26 -3.02 -2.27 17.73
C GLY A 26 -3.71 -2.43 19.08
N MET A 27 -5.02 -2.22 19.05
CA MET A 27 -5.92 -2.45 20.16
C MET A 27 -7.27 -2.91 19.62
N ILE A 28 -8.02 -3.68 20.42
CA ILE A 28 -9.35 -4.15 20.01
C ILE A 28 -10.42 -3.08 20.29
N LYS A 29 -11.60 -3.25 19.69
CA LYS A 29 -12.75 -2.34 19.81
C LYS A 29 -13.09 -2.03 21.27
N LYS A 30 -13.21 -3.07 22.10
CA LYS A 30 -13.50 -2.92 23.53
C LYS A 30 -12.49 -1.99 24.22
N THR A 31 -11.20 -2.25 24.04
CA THR A 31 -10.15 -1.41 24.62
C THR A 31 -10.19 0.03 24.11
N PHE A 32 -10.64 0.26 22.87
CA PHE A 32 -10.79 1.61 22.33
C PHE A 32 -11.91 2.37 23.01
N PHE A 33 -13.06 1.73 23.21
CA PHE A 33 -14.15 2.35 23.98
C PHE A 33 -13.79 2.55 25.46
N ASP A 34 -12.98 1.66 26.04
CA ASP A 34 -12.60 1.76 27.45
C ASP A 34 -11.48 2.81 27.70
N LYS A 35 -10.47 2.87 26.82
CA LYS A 35 -9.26 3.72 27.03
C LYS A 35 -9.14 4.92 26.10
N GLY A 36 -9.94 4.96 25.03
CA GLY A 36 -10.01 6.08 24.09
C GLY A 36 -8.70 6.44 23.38
N ILE A 37 -8.66 7.68 22.89
CA ILE A 37 -7.56 8.23 22.10
C ILE A 37 -6.25 8.35 22.89
N GLN A 38 -6.31 8.39 24.22
CA GLN A 38 -5.11 8.40 25.08
C GLN A 38 -4.25 7.16 24.83
N TYR A 39 -4.85 5.97 24.93
CA TYR A 39 -4.11 4.73 24.72
C TYR A 39 -3.77 4.50 23.22
N ALA A 40 -4.65 4.93 22.31
CA ALA A 40 -4.33 4.91 20.88
C ALA A 40 -3.08 5.74 20.55
N GLY A 41 -2.94 6.92 21.15
CA GLY A 41 -1.78 7.79 20.97
C GLY A 41 -0.51 7.26 21.63
N GLU A 42 -0.59 6.57 22.77
CA GLU A 42 0.55 5.85 23.36
C GLU A 42 1.08 4.76 22.43
N LEU A 43 0.19 3.98 21.80
CA LEU A 43 0.56 2.95 20.83
C LEU A 43 1.12 3.57 19.54
N ALA A 44 0.49 4.62 19.02
CA ALA A 44 0.97 5.34 17.83
C ALA A 44 2.36 5.95 18.06
N LEU A 45 2.63 6.52 19.24
CA LEU A 45 3.96 7.02 19.59
C LEU A 45 5.02 5.91 19.62
N GLN A 46 4.67 4.72 20.12
CA GLN A 46 5.59 3.57 20.06
C GLN A 46 5.80 3.10 18.61
N ASN A 47 4.75 3.07 17.80
CA ASN A 47 4.84 2.66 16.40
C ASN A 47 5.73 3.61 15.58
N THR A 48 5.59 4.92 15.76
CA THR A 48 6.42 5.93 15.06
C THR A 48 7.89 5.87 15.48
N LYS A 49 8.18 5.62 16.77
CA LYS A 49 9.56 5.39 17.26
C LYS A 49 10.20 4.16 16.60
N ASP A 50 9.45 3.06 16.49
CA ASP A 50 9.96 1.83 15.90
C ASP A 50 10.01 1.86 14.37
N LEU A 51 9.13 2.62 13.72
CA LEU A 51 9.20 2.87 12.28
C LEU A 51 10.58 3.41 11.89
N LEU A 52 11.11 4.41 12.60
CA LEU A 52 12.45 4.93 12.32
C LEU A 52 13.54 3.86 12.42
N LYS A 53 13.43 2.94 13.40
CA LYS A 53 14.39 1.83 13.55
C LYS A 53 14.29 0.85 12.37
N ILE A 54 13.06 0.55 11.92
CA ILE A 54 12.82 -0.29 10.73
C ILE A 54 13.43 0.38 9.49
N LEU A 55 13.22 1.68 9.29
CA LEU A 55 13.79 2.39 8.14
C LEU A 55 15.32 2.39 8.14
N LYS A 56 15.95 2.57 9.30
CA LYS A 56 17.41 2.49 9.46
C LYS A 56 17.94 1.10 9.14
N TRP A 57 17.32 0.06 9.70
CA TRP A 57 17.68 -1.33 9.41
C TRP A 57 17.50 -1.66 7.93
N ASN A 58 16.41 -1.20 7.30
CA ASN A 58 16.18 -1.38 5.87
C ASN A 58 17.33 -0.80 5.06
N LYS A 59 17.74 0.44 5.38
CA LYS A 59 18.86 1.08 4.70
C LYS A 59 20.17 0.31 4.87
N GLU A 60 20.46 -0.19 6.07
CA GLU A 60 21.63 -1.03 6.36
C GLU A 60 21.62 -2.35 5.56
N LYS A 61 20.43 -2.86 5.21
CA LYS A 61 20.23 -4.06 4.38
C LYS A 61 20.07 -3.76 2.89
N GLY A 62 20.29 -2.52 2.45
CA GLY A 62 20.14 -2.14 1.04
C GLY A 62 18.69 -1.99 0.57
N ILE A 63 17.71 -2.03 1.46
CA ILE A 63 16.28 -1.89 1.15
C ILE A 63 15.90 -0.41 1.18
N SER A 64 15.48 0.12 0.03
CA SER A 64 15.09 1.53 -0.11
C SER A 64 13.62 1.70 -0.54
N PHE A 65 12.81 0.64 -0.44
CA PHE A 65 11.37 0.70 -0.72
C PHE A 65 10.58 -0.01 0.39
N PHE A 66 9.63 0.69 1.03
CA PHE A 66 8.87 0.15 2.14
C PHE A 66 7.41 0.63 2.15
N ARG A 67 6.48 -0.30 2.40
CA ARG A 67 5.07 0.04 2.63
C ARG A 67 4.79 0.14 4.12
N ILE A 68 4.39 1.32 4.56
CA ILE A 68 3.99 1.60 5.95
C ILE A 68 2.64 0.93 6.22
N SER A 69 2.50 0.35 7.42
CA SER A 69 1.26 -0.27 7.88
C SER A 69 0.19 0.79 8.16
N SER A 70 -1.06 0.52 7.76
CA SER A 70 -2.22 1.31 8.18
C SER A 70 -2.43 1.32 9.70
N ASP A 71 -1.94 0.29 10.41
CA ASP A 71 -1.98 0.19 11.87
C ASP A 71 -0.90 1.05 12.56
N LEU A 72 -0.17 1.89 11.83
CA LEU A 72 0.70 2.92 12.41
C LEU A 72 -0.09 3.77 13.42
N PHE A 73 -1.35 4.09 13.06
CA PHE A 73 -2.34 4.75 13.90
C PHE A 73 -3.51 3.81 14.18
N PRO A 74 -3.52 3.10 15.33
CA PRO A 74 -4.59 2.17 15.65
C PRO A 74 -5.91 2.91 15.80
N TRP A 75 -6.97 2.42 15.14
CA TRP A 75 -8.27 3.11 15.08
C TRP A 75 -8.21 4.51 14.45
N GLY A 76 -7.21 4.80 13.61
CA GLY A 76 -6.95 6.14 13.05
C GLY A 76 -8.09 6.77 12.24
N THR A 77 -9.13 6.01 11.90
CA THR A 77 -10.37 6.52 11.28
C THR A 77 -11.38 7.10 12.28
N HIS A 78 -11.14 6.97 13.59
CA HIS A 78 -12.06 7.40 14.65
C HIS A 78 -11.63 8.70 15.36
N TYR A 79 -10.49 9.28 14.96
CA TYR A 79 -9.95 10.52 15.55
C TYR A 79 -9.04 11.20 14.52
N LYS A 80 -8.73 12.49 14.73
CA LYS A 80 -7.67 13.15 13.96
C LYS A 80 -6.34 12.96 14.65
N ILE A 81 -5.26 12.78 13.90
CA ILE A 81 -3.92 12.53 14.46
C ILE A 81 -3.51 13.67 15.42
N ASN A 82 -3.90 14.91 15.13
CA ASN A 82 -3.61 16.08 15.96
C ASN A 82 -4.46 16.19 17.24
N ASP A 83 -5.51 15.38 17.39
CA ASP A 83 -6.29 15.29 18.62
C ASP A 83 -5.63 14.35 19.64
N LEU A 84 -4.63 13.56 19.24
CA LEU A 84 -3.94 12.64 20.13
C LEU A 84 -3.17 13.39 21.23
N PRO A 85 -3.28 12.98 22.51
CA PRO A 85 -2.53 13.62 23.60
C PRO A 85 -1.00 13.60 23.40
N GLN A 86 -0.49 12.60 22.67
CA GLN A 86 0.93 12.45 22.32
C GLN A 86 1.33 13.16 21.02
N TYR A 87 0.46 13.95 20.40
CA TYR A 87 0.65 14.49 19.06
C TYR A 87 2.00 15.19 18.85
N LYS A 88 2.44 16.06 19.76
CA LYS A 88 3.72 16.78 19.61
C LYS A 88 4.92 15.85 19.44
N GLU A 89 4.96 14.77 20.20
CA GLU A 89 6.02 13.77 20.10
C GLU A 89 5.84 12.90 18.84
N ILE A 90 4.60 12.53 18.50
CA ILE A 90 4.28 11.78 17.27
C ILE A 90 4.72 12.56 16.04
N GLU A 91 4.39 13.85 15.95
CA GLU A 91 4.79 14.76 14.88
C GLU A 91 6.31 14.79 14.74
N LYS A 92 7.02 14.99 15.86
CA LYS A 92 8.49 14.95 15.86
C LYS A 92 9.03 13.64 15.30
N ARG A 93 8.51 12.48 15.74
CA ARG A 93 8.98 11.16 15.26
C ARG A 93 8.65 10.91 13.80
N LEU A 94 7.49 11.37 13.32
CA LEU A 94 7.14 11.28 11.91
C LEU A 94 8.03 12.16 11.04
N ARG A 95 8.34 13.39 11.47
CA ARG A 95 9.31 14.27 10.80
C ARG A 95 10.69 13.61 10.70
N GLU A 96 11.18 13.02 11.81
CA GLU A 96 12.43 12.24 11.82
C GLU A 96 12.40 11.09 10.79
N CYS A 97 11.28 10.37 10.66
CA CYS A 97 11.12 9.31 9.66
C CYS A 97 11.12 9.85 8.22
N GLY A 98 10.44 10.97 7.97
CA GLY A 98 10.36 11.58 6.65
C GLY A 98 11.69 12.19 6.20
N ASP A 99 12.40 12.86 7.09
CA ASP A 99 13.74 13.41 6.83
C ASP A 99 14.74 12.27 6.57
N PHE A 100 14.69 11.20 7.36
CA PHE A 100 15.50 10.01 7.11
C PHE A 100 15.21 9.43 5.72
N ALA A 101 13.93 9.31 5.35
CA ALA A 101 13.55 8.75 4.05
C ALA A 101 14.05 9.59 2.88
N LYS A 102 13.91 10.92 2.94
CA LYS A 102 14.42 11.84 1.90
C LYS A 102 15.94 11.79 1.79
N ASN A 103 16.65 11.86 2.92
CA ASN A 103 18.11 11.89 2.95
C ASN A 103 18.74 10.57 2.49
N ASN A 104 18.00 9.46 2.52
CA ASN A 104 18.49 8.13 2.17
C ASN A 104 17.84 7.56 0.89
N SER A 105 17.06 8.36 0.17
CA SER A 105 16.31 7.97 -1.02
C SER A 105 15.39 6.76 -0.80
N VAL A 106 14.75 6.69 0.38
CA VAL A 106 13.78 5.64 0.71
C VAL A 106 12.39 6.05 0.20
N ARG A 107 11.80 5.20 -0.64
CA ARG A 107 10.42 5.34 -1.08
C ARG A 107 9.47 4.73 -0.05
N LEU A 108 8.54 5.55 0.43
CA LEU A 108 7.52 5.15 1.41
C LEU A 108 6.14 5.21 0.78
N THR A 109 5.36 4.15 0.96
CA THR A 109 4.01 4.02 0.38
C THR A 109 3.04 3.43 1.40
N ALA A 110 1.74 3.47 1.08
CA ALA A 110 0.68 2.86 1.85
C ALA A 110 -0.24 2.05 0.94
N HIS A 111 -0.91 1.06 1.52
CA HIS A 111 -2.01 0.34 0.87
C HIS A 111 -3.09 0.10 1.93
N PRO A 112 -4.08 1.01 2.03
CA PRO A 112 -5.23 0.84 2.90
C PRO A 112 -5.99 -0.45 2.57
N GLY A 113 -6.71 -0.99 3.54
CA GLY A 113 -7.42 -2.27 3.40
C GLY A 113 -8.53 -2.26 2.35
N PRO A 114 -9.13 -3.42 2.05
CA PRO A 114 -10.07 -3.61 0.94
C PRO A 114 -11.42 -2.90 1.11
N TYR A 115 -11.64 -2.24 2.24
CA TYR A 115 -12.88 -1.49 2.52
C TYR A 115 -12.94 -0.12 1.84
N ASN A 116 -11.83 0.32 1.24
CA ASN A 116 -11.73 1.55 0.45
C ASN A 116 -12.24 1.31 -0.97
N VAL A 117 -13.53 1.53 -1.20
CA VAL A 117 -14.22 1.12 -2.44
C VAL A 117 -14.88 2.34 -3.09
N LEU A 118 -14.15 3.02 -3.97
CA LEU A 118 -14.65 4.22 -4.66
C LEU A 118 -15.70 3.92 -5.74
N THR A 119 -15.83 2.66 -6.17
CA THR A 119 -16.90 2.18 -7.07
C THR A 119 -18.27 2.06 -6.36
N SER A 120 -18.29 2.16 -5.02
CA SER A 120 -19.50 1.95 -4.21
C SER A 120 -20.60 2.97 -4.53
N PRO A 121 -21.86 2.53 -4.70
CA PRO A 121 -23.00 3.42 -4.81
C PRO A 121 -23.45 3.98 -3.45
N LYS A 122 -22.95 3.42 -2.34
CA LYS A 122 -23.37 3.80 -0.98
C LYS A 122 -22.54 4.96 -0.45
N LYS A 123 -23.21 6.08 -0.13
CA LYS A 123 -22.56 7.30 0.38
C LYS A 123 -21.72 7.05 1.64
N ASP A 124 -22.21 6.23 2.56
CA ASP A 124 -21.50 5.93 3.82
C ASP A 124 -20.18 5.19 3.59
N VAL A 125 -20.09 4.32 2.58
CA VAL A 125 -18.85 3.65 2.18
C VAL A 125 -17.85 4.67 1.61
N ILE A 126 -18.32 5.64 0.83
CA ILE A 126 -17.47 6.69 0.27
C ILE A 126 -16.94 7.62 1.39
N GLU A 127 -17.80 8.02 2.34
CA GLU A 127 -17.37 8.84 3.48
C GLU A 127 -16.32 8.12 4.35
N LYS A 128 -16.49 6.81 4.60
CA LYS A 128 -15.50 5.98 5.30
C LYS A 128 -14.20 5.84 4.51
N THR A 129 -14.30 5.65 3.19
CA THR A 129 -13.13 5.58 2.30
C THR A 129 -12.35 6.89 2.34
N ILE A 130 -13.02 8.05 2.23
CA ILE A 130 -12.37 9.36 2.33
C ILE A 130 -11.66 9.51 3.68
N THR A 131 -12.31 9.10 4.77
CA THR A 131 -11.75 9.18 6.13
C THR A 131 -10.47 8.35 6.26
N ASP A 132 -10.48 7.10 5.77
CA ASP A 132 -9.31 6.21 5.84
C ASP A 132 -8.17 6.69 4.93
N LEU A 133 -8.48 7.10 3.68
CA LEU A 133 -7.48 7.66 2.77
C LEU A 133 -6.88 8.97 3.32
N GLN A 134 -7.69 9.81 3.97
CA GLN A 134 -7.22 11.05 4.58
C GLN A 134 -6.25 10.79 5.74
N MET A 135 -6.53 9.79 6.59
CA MET A 135 -5.60 9.40 7.66
C MET A 135 -4.21 9.05 7.11
N HIS A 136 -4.15 8.33 5.98
CA HIS A 136 -2.89 8.01 5.31
C HIS A 136 -2.19 9.25 4.73
N ALA A 137 -2.96 10.14 4.10
CA ALA A 137 -2.43 11.40 3.59
C ALA A 137 -1.91 12.31 4.72
N ASP A 138 -2.58 12.33 5.88
CA ASP A 138 -2.24 13.15 7.03
C ASP A 138 -0.89 12.74 7.61
N PHE A 139 -0.65 11.45 7.88
CA PHE A 139 0.65 11.06 8.41
C PHE A 139 1.78 11.22 7.38
N PHE A 140 1.51 11.10 6.08
CA PHE A 140 2.49 11.46 5.04
C PHE A 140 2.79 12.97 5.01
N ASP A 141 1.80 13.82 5.21
CA ASP A 141 1.98 15.28 5.31
C ASP A 141 2.77 15.66 6.58
N ILE A 142 2.50 15.01 7.71
CA ILE A 142 3.25 15.17 8.96
C ILE A 142 4.70 14.66 8.82
N MET A 143 4.94 13.58 8.08
CA MET A 143 6.30 13.16 7.70
C MET A 143 6.96 14.15 6.72
N GLY A 144 6.18 15.00 6.06
CA GLY A 144 6.67 15.94 5.05
C GLY A 144 7.01 15.26 3.72
N LEU A 145 6.42 14.11 3.42
CA LEU A 145 6.59 13.38 2.18
C LEU A 145 5.90 14.09 1.01
N SER A 146 6.32 13.80 -0.23
CA SER A 146 5.75 14.48 -1.40
C SER A 146 4.27 14.18 -1.56
N LYS A 147 3.52 15.16 -2.09
CA LYS A 147 2.10 15.00 -2.48
C LYS A 147 1.99 14.45 -3.90
N THR A 148 2.84 13.47 -4.23
CA THR A 148 2.93 12.83 -5.55
C THR A 148 2.85 11.31 -5.40
N VAL A 149 2.57 10.61 -6.50
CA VAL A 149 2.54 9.14 -6.54
C VAL A 149 3.90 8.47 -6.29
N PHE A 150 4.98 9.25 -6.11
CA PHE A 150 6.20 8.72 -5.49
C PHE A 150 5.89 8.16 -4.10
N ASN A 151 5.10 8.86 -3.29
CA ASN A 151 4.59 8.40 -2.00
C ASN A 151 3.14 7.90 -2.12
N LYS A 152 2.93 6.88 -2.97
CA LYS A 152 1.58 6.41 -3.33
C LYS A 152 0.77 5.90 -2.13
N ILE A 153 -0.53 6.13 -2.20
CA ILE A 153 -1.57 5.44 -1.44
C ILE A 153 -2.31 4.56 -2.45
N ASN A 154 -2.12 3.26 -2.36
CA ASN A 154 -2.64 2.31 -3.32
C ASN A 154 -3.97 1.72 -2.87
N ILE A 155 -4.93 1.59 -3.77
CA ILE A 155 -6.18 0.86 -3.53
C ILE A 155 -6.53 -0.01 -4.73
N HIS A 156 -7.37 -1.01 -4.49
CA HIS A 156 -8.07 -1.69 -5.57
C HIS A 156 -9.31 -0.89 -6.00
N CYS A 157 -9.81 -1.16 -7.20
CA CYS A 157 -11.13 -0.65 -7.58
C CYS A 157 -12.23 -1.35 -6.77
N ASN A 158 -12.15 -2.68 -6.66
CA ASN A 158 -13.16 -3.53 -6.03
C ASN A 158 -14.59 -3.28 -6.57
N GLY A 159 -15.55 -4.12 -6.15
CA GLY A 159 -16.98 -3.81 -6.26
C GLY A 159 -17.50 -3.47 -7.67
N VAL A 160 -17.92 -4.49 -8.43
CA VAL A 160 -18.49 -4.32 -9.78
C VAL A 160 -19.95 -3.84 -9.74
N TYR A 161 -20.68 -4.20 -8.67
CA TYR A 161 -22.10 -3.84 -8.49
C TYR A 161 -22.97 -4.10 -9.73
N GLY A 162 -22.74 -5.22 -10.41
CA GLY A 162 -23.50 -5.69 -11.57
C GLY A 162 -22.99 -5.20 -12.94
N ASP A 163 -22.38 -4.02 -13.03
CA ASP A 163 -21.88 -3.45 -14.28
C ASP A 163 -20.55 -2.71 -14.11
N LYS A 164 -19.49 -3.21 -14.76
CA LYS A 164 -18.13 -2.65 -14.66
C LYS A 164 -18.08 -1.20 -15.11
N ASN A 165 -18.70 -0.86 -16.25
CA ASN A 165 -18.62 0.49 -16.82
C ASN A 165 -19.26 1.53 -15.89
N SER A 166 -20.45 1.24 -15.38
CA SER A 166 -21.12 2.08 -14.40
C SER A 166 -20.32 2.20 -13.10
N ALA A 167 -19.69 1.12 -12.64
CA ALA A 167 -18.83 1.15 -11.46
C ALA A 167 -17.56 2.00 -11.66
N MET A 168 -16.90 1.90 -12.81
CA MET A 168 -15.73 2.73 -13.14
C MET A 168 -16.10 4.21 -13.32
N ASN A 169 -17.28 4.51 -13.86
CA ASN A 169 -17.79 5.88 -13.90
C ASN A 169 -18.00 6.44 -12.48
N ARG A 170 -18.62 5.66 -11.59
CA ARG A 170 -18.76 6.03 -10.17
C ARG A 170 -17.39 6.21 -9.49
N PHE A 171 -16.40 5.38 -9.82
CA PHE A 171 -15.04 5.58 -9.33
C PHE A 171 -14.53 6.97 -9.71
N CYS A 172 -14.65 7.37 -10.97
CA CYS A 172 -14.21 8.69 -11.46
C CYS A 172 -14.98 9.83 -10.76
N GLU A 173 -16.29 9.70 -10.61
CA GLU A 173 -17.13 10.68 -9.90
C GLU A 173 -16.74 10.82 -8.42
N ASN A 174 -16.51 9.71 -7.73
CA ASN A 174 -16.11 9.74 -6.31
C ASN A 174 -14.66 10.19 -6.15
N TYR A 175 -13.77 9.84 -7.07
CA TYR A 175 -12.41 10.36 -7.13
C TYR A 175 -12.42 11.89 -7.20
N SER A 176 -13.32 12.50 -8.00
CA SER A 176 -13.42 13.96 -8.11
C SER A 176 -13.74 14.66 -6.78
N LYS A 177 -14.34 13.95 -5.82
CA LYS A 177 -14.68 14.46 -4.48
C LYS A 177 -13.53 14.36 -3.48
N LEU A 178 -12.46 13.63 -3.81
CA LEU A 178 -11.33 13.44 -2.91
C LEU A 178 -10.55 14.75 -2.71
N PRO A 179 -10.11 15.03 -1.48
CA PRO A 179 -9.10 16.04 -1.18
C PRO A 179 -7.83 15.91 -2.03
N GLN A 180 -7.19 17.04 -2.34
CA GLN A 180 -5.98 17.05 -3.18
C GLN A 180 -4.80 16.30 -2.53
N SER A 181 -4.72 16.29 -1.20
CA SER A 181 -3.75 15.52 -0.42
C SER A 181 -3.80 14.01 -0.68
N ILE A 182 -4.98 13.50 -1.04
CA ILE A 182 -5.21 12.11 -1.42
C ILE A 182 -4.98 11.95 -2.92
N LYS A 183 -5.64 12.77 -3.77
CA LYS A 183 -5.55 12.68 -5.23
C LYS A 183 -4.12 12.66 -5.75
N GLY A 184 -3.26 13.54 -5.21
CA GLY A 184 -1.86 13.61 -5.63
C GLY A 184 -1.06 12.33 -5.37
N ARG A 185 -1.55 11.43 -4.51
CA ARG A 185 -0.87 10.20 -4.10
C ARG A 185 -1.61 8.92 -4.52
N LEU A 186 -2.87 9.01 -4.92
CA LEU A 186 -3.69 7.82 -5.13
C LEU A 186 -3.23 7.05 -6.38
N THR A 187 -3.12 5.73 -6.25
CA THR A 187 -2.94 4.80 -7.36
C THR A 187 -3.97 3.68 -7.28
N ILE A 188 -4.27 3.07 -8.41
CA ILE A 188 -5.16 1.90 -8.51
C ILE A 188 -4.38 0.67 -8.96
N GLU A 189 -4.84 -0.51 -8.55
CA GLU A 189 -4.19 -1.79 -8.86
C GLU A 189 -5.20 -2.80 -9.41
N ASN A 190 -4.77 -3.64 -10.36
CA ASN A 190 -5.61 -4.71 -10.92
C ASN A 190 -6.00 -5.75 -9.85
N ASP A 191 -7.23 -6.26 -9.95
CA ASP A 191 -7.85 -7.13 -8.94
C ASP A 191 -7.59 -8.62 -9.20
N ASP A 192 -7.80 -9.45 -8.17
CA ASP A 192 -7.47 -10.89 -8.13
C ASP A 192 -8.63 -11.83 -8.52
N ARG A 193 -9.67 -11.29 -9.16
CA ARG A 193 -10.85 -12.07 -9.61
C ARG A 193 -11.23 -11.72 -11.03
N GLU A 194 -11.56 -12.73 -11.81
CA GLU A 194 -11.97 -12.62 -13.21
C GLU A 194 -13.11 -11.61 -13.42
N SER A 195 -14.09 -11.59 -12.51
CA SER A 195 -15.24 -10.68 -12.59
C SER A 195 -14.90 -9.23 -12.25
N MET A 196 -13.74 -8.95 -11.64
CA MET A 196 -13.27 -7.61 -11.22
C MET A 196 -12.40 -6.98 -12.30
N TYR A 197 -11.39 -6.16 -11.96
CA TYR A 197 -10.78 -5.24 -12.91
C TYR A 197 -9.36 -5.66 -13.32
N SER A 198 -9.18 -5.92 -14.61
CA SER A 198 -7.88 -6.12 -15.25
C SER A 198 -7.18 -4.78 -15.50
N VAL A 199 -5.88 -4.79 -15.86
CA VAL A 199 -5.20 -3.56 -16.31
C VAL A 199 -5.93 -2.88 -17.47
N LYS A 200 -6.48 -3.68 -18.39
CA LYS A 200 -7.27 -3.17 -19.53
C LYS A 200 -8.52 -2.41 -19.07
N ASP A 201 -9.21 -2.93 -18.05
CA ASP A 201 -10.35 -2.22 -17.45
C ASP A 201 -9.89 -0.92 -16.78
N LEU A 202 -8.79 -0.97 -16.02
CA LEU A 202 -8.27 0.19 -15.29
C LEU A 202 -7.82 1.34 -16.21
N MET A 203 -7.44 1.04 -17.46
CA MET A 203 -7.15 2.09 -18.46
C MET A 203 -8.35 3.00 -18.72
N TYR A 204 -9.58 2.49 -18.66
CA TYR A 204 -10.78 3.31 -18.78
C TYR A 204 -10.85 4.41 -17.71
N ILE A 205 -10.42 4.09 -16.48
CA ILE A 205 -10.34 5.05 -15.38
C ILE A 205 -9.15 5.99 -15.63
N HIS A 206 -7.99 5.45 -15.97
CA HIS A 206 -6.79 6.24 -16.25
C HIS A 206 -7.05 7.32 -17.31
N GLU A 207 -7.66 6.97 -18.44
CA GLU A 207 -7.95 7.90 -19.54
C GLU A 207 -8.84 9.07 -19.12
N LYS A 208 -9.70 8.89 -18.11
CA LYS A 208 -10.62 9.92 -17.61
C LYS A 208 -10.01 10.84 -16.56
N ILE A 209 -9.19 10.30 -15.67
CA ILE A 209 -8.73 11.04 -14.48
C ILE A 209 -7.21 11.04 -14.28
N ASN A 210 -6.45 10.47 -15.23
CA ASN A 210 -4.99 10.35 -15.23
C ASN A 210 -4.42 9.69 -13.96
N ILE A 211 -5.15 8.75 -13.35
CA ILE A 211 -4.68 8.03 -12.16
C ILE A 211 -3.67 6.95 -12.57
N PRO A 212 -2.50 6.84 -11.91
CA PRO A 212 -1.54 5.79 -12.25
C PRO A 212 -1.99 4.40 -11.79
N ILE A 213 -1.63 3.40 -12.59
CA ILE A 213 -1.94 1.99 -12.38
C ILE A 213 -0.69 1.29 -11.84
N VAL A 214 -0.82 0.67 -10.67
CA VAL A 214 0.13 -0.31 -10.15
C VAL A 214 -0.21 -1.66 -10.77
N PHE A 215 0.76 -2.28 -11.43
CA PHE A 215 0.61 -3.64 -11.94
C PHE A 215 0.91 -4.65 -10.84
N ASP A 216 -0.03 -5.55 -10.56
CA ASP A 216 0.22 -6.75 -9.76
C ASP A 216 0.26 -8.00 -10.64
N TYR A 217 1.42 -8.66 -10.64
CA TYR A 217 1.72 -9.85 -11.43
C TYR A 217 0.87 -11.06 -11.03
N HIS A 218 0.56 -11.21 -9.74
CA HIS A 218 -0.19 -12.35 -9.23
C HIS A 218 -1.67 -12.19 -9.52
N HIS A 219 -2.20 -10.99 -9.31
CA HIS A 219 -3.59 -10.64 -9.65
C HIS A 219 -3.86 -10.77 -11.15
N HIS A 220 -2.90 -10.38 -12.00
CA HIS A 220 -3.02 -10.51 -13.47
C HIS A 220 -3.33 -11.93 -13.92
N LYS A 221 -2.85 -12.96 -13.20
CA LYS A 221 -3.14 -14.36 -13.51
C LYS A 221 -4.62 -14.73 -13.36
N PHE A 222 -5.39 -13.94 -12.60
CA PHE A 222 -6.81 -14.18 -12.33
C PHE A 222 -7.73 -13.22 -13.09
N CYS A 223 -7.21 -12.07 -13.54
CA CYS A 223 -7.95 -11.07 -14.28
C CYS A 223 -7.04 -10.39 -15.32
N ASP A 224 -6.71 -11.11 -16.40
CA ASP A 224 -5.74 -10.65 -17.40
C ASP A 224 -6.33 -9.66 -18.42
N GLY A 225 -7.65 -9.64 -18.58
CA GLY A 225 -8.33 -8.81 -19.58
C GLY A 225 -7.97 -9.16 -21.03
N GLY A 226 -7.43 -10.36 -21.27
CA GLY A 226 -6.89 -10.81 -22.55
C GLY A 226 -5.54 -10.20 -22.94
N LEU A 227 -4.82 -9.59 -22.00
CA LEU A 227 -3.46 -9.07 -22.21
C LEU A 227 -2.43 -10.08 -21.70
N SER A 228 -1.32 -10.25 -22.43
CA SER A 228 -0.15 -10.94 -21.86
C SER A 228 0.43 -10.14 -20.68
N GLU A 229 1.14 -10.83 -19.79
CA GLU A 229 1.82 -10.20 -18.65
C GLU A 229 2.71 -9.02 -19.07
N LYS A 230 3.46 -9.17 -20.19
CA LYS A 230 4.31 -8.12 -20.74
C LYS A 230 3.49 -6.90 -21.18
N GLU A 231 2.42 -7.12 -21.94
CA GLU A 231 1.57 -6.03 -22.43
C GLU A 231 0.88 -5.30 -21.28
N ALA A 232 0.35 -6.03 -20.30
CA ALA A 232 -0.29 -5.46 -19.13
C ALA A 232 0.69 -4.65 -18.27
N LEU A 233 1.90 -5.18 -18.04
CA LEU A 233 2.97 -4.44 -17.37
C LEU A 233 3.31 -3.16 -18.14
N GLU A 234 3.62 -3.25 -19.42
CA GLU A 234 3.99 -2.09 -20.25
C GLU A 234 2.89 -1.01 -20.25
N LEU A 235 1.64 -1.43 -20.34
CA LEU A 235 0.48 -0.55 -20.30
C LEU A 235 0.34 0.15 -18.94
N ALA A 236 0.39 -0.61 -17.83
CA ALA A 236 0.32 -0.03 -16.49
C ALA A 236 1.47 0.95 -16.22
N LEU A 237 2.72 0.58 -16.57
CA LEU A 237 3.88 1.46 -16.39
C LEU A 237 3.77 2.76 -17.19
N SER A 238 3.11 2.74 -18.36
CA SER A 238 2.90 3.92 -19.20
C SER A 238 2.01 5.00 -18.56
N THR A 239 1.21 4.63 -17.55
CA THR A 239 0.29 5.55 -16.87
C THR A 239 0.96 6.44 -15.82
N TRP A 240 2.23 6.18 -15.50
CA TRP A 240 2.96 6.91 -14.48
C TRP A 240 3.56 8.21 -15.01
N PRO A 241 3.65 9.28 -14.19
CA PRO A 241 4.35 10.49 -14.57
C PRO A 241 5.81 10.21 -14.96
N LYS A 242 6.29 10.79 -16.08
CA LYS A 242 7.62 10.51 -16.66
C LYS A 242 8.79 10.67 -15.69
N ASN A 243 8.66 11.54 -14.69
CA ASN A 243 9.69 11.84 -13.69
C ASN A 243 9.53 11.04 -12.38
N ILE A 244 8.59 10.09 -12.32
CA ILE A 244 8.38 9.23 -11.16
C ILE A 244 8.50 7.78 -11.62
N LYS A 245 9.48 7.07 -11.04
CA LYS A 245 9.64 5.63 -11.29
C LYS A 245 8.34 4.90 -10.94
N PRO A 246 7.78 4.05 -11.83
CA PRO A 246 6.58 3.29 -11.54
C PRO A 246 6.75 2.30 -10.38
N VAL A 247 5.64 1.75 -9.90
CA VAL A 247 5.64 0.62 -8.97
C VAL A 247 4.85 -0.55 -9.56
N ALA A 248 5.40 -1.75 -9.43
CA ALA A 248 4.67 -3.00 -9.59
C ALA A 248 4.69 -3.79 -8.27
N HIS A 249 3.72 -4.68 -8.10
CA HIS A 249 3.60 -5.60 -6.98
C HIS A 249 3.81 -7.04 -7.46
N TYR A 250 4.45 -7.85 -6.63
CA TYR A 250 4.68 -9.25 -6.94
C TYR A 250 4.45 -10.13 -5.71
N SER A 251 3.74 -11.22 -5.94
CA SER A 251 3.59 -12.33 -5.00
C SER A 251 3.55 -13.64 -5.79
N GLU A 252 3.71 -14.76 -5.06
CA GLU A 252 3.55 -16.10 -5.61
C GLU A 252 2.39 -16.80 -4.89
N SER A 253 1.80 -17.80 -5.56
CA SER A 253 0.67 -18.56 -5.01
C SER A 253 1.14 -19.54 -3.94
N LYS A 254 0.55 -19.46 -2.75
CA LYS A 254 0.74 -20.44 -1.68
C LYS A 254 0.29 -21.83 -2.10
N SER A 255 -0.84 -21.92 -2.81
CA SER A 255 -1.37 -23.20 -3.29
C SER A 255 -0.39 -23.91 -4.22
N LEU A 256 0.26 -23.17 -5.14
CA LEU A 256 1.28 -23.72 -6.03
C LEU A 256 2.57 -24.09 -5.29
N HIS A 257 2.98 -23.31 -4.28
CA HIS A 257 4.15 -23.60 -3.45
C HIS A 257 4.00 -24.89 -2.65
N GLU A 258 2.82 -25.08 -2.06
CA GLU A 258 2.54 -26.21 -1.18
C GLU A 258 1.91 -27.40 -1.94
N ASN A 259 1.66 -27.25 -3.25
CA ASN A 259 0.94 -28.21 -4.08
C ASN A 259 -0.38 -28.67 -3.42
N ASP A 260 -1.13 -27.70 -2.88
CA ASP A 260 -2.38 -27.93 -2.16
C ASP A 260 -3.51 -27.08 -2.75
N ASP A 261 -4.38 -27.74 -3.52
CA ASP A 261 -5.55 -27.14 -4.18
C ASP A 261 -6.67 -26.73 -3.19
N LYS A 262 -6.57 -27.09 -1.91
CA LYS A 262 -7.49 -26.61 -0.87
C LYS A 262 -7.19 -25.18 -0.46
N ILE A 263 -5.97 -24.71 -0.70
CA ILE A 263 -5.57 -23.33 -0.46
C ILE A 263 -6.07 -22.48 -1.63
N LYS A 264 -6.70 -21.35 -1.32
CA LYS A 264 -7.16 -20.43 -2.36
C LYS A 264 -5.97 -20.03 -3.25
N PRO A 265 -6.11 -20.06 -4.59
CA PRO A 265 -4.98 -19.80 -5.49
C PRO A 265 -4.47 -18.34 -5.36
N GLN A 266 -5.32 -17.41 -4.93
CA GLN A 266 -4.96 -16.02 -4.63
C GLN A 266 -4.11 -15.87 -3.36
N ALA A 267 -4.08 -16.85 -2.45
CA ALA A 267 -3.34 -16.72 -1.21
C ALA A 267 -1.83 -16.56 -1.47
N HIS A 268 -1.23 -15.52 -0.91
CA HIS A 268 0.20 -15.27 -1.06
C HIS A 268 1.04 -16.30 -0.29
N SER A 269 2.09 -16.78 -0.92
CA SER A 269 3.12 -17.64 -0.33
C SER A 269 3.90 -16.93 0.78
N ASP A 270 4.64 -17.73 1.56
CA ASP A 270 5.53 -17.20 2.58
C ASP A 270 6.75 -16.52 1.96
N TYR A 271 7.34 -17.11 0.92
CA TYR A 271 8.51 -16.60 0.20
C TYR A 271 8.23 -16.52 -1.29
N ILE A 272 9.05 -15.76 -2.01
CA ILE A 272 9.17 -15.87 -3.47
C ILE A 272 10.37 -16.77 -3.81
N ASN A 273 10.25 -17.54 -4.88
CA ASN A 273 11.32 -18.40 -5.37
C ASN A 273 12.20 -17.68 -6.41
N SER A 274 11.66 -16.67 -7.08
CA SER A 274 12.37 -15.92 -8.11
C SER A 274 11.85 -14.49 -8.25
N LEU A 275 12.62 -13.65 -8.93
CA LEU A 275 12.13 -12.33 -9.36
C LEU A 275 11.32 -12.47 -10.66
N PRO A 276 10.25 -11.66 -10.84
CA PRO A 276 9.46 -11.69 -12.07
C PRO A 276 10.27 -11.19 -13.28
N LYS A 277 9.78 -11.52 -14.47
CA LYS A 277 10.30 -10.93 -15.71
C LYS A 277 10.01 -9.44 -15.72
N THR A 278 11.06 -8.63 -15.83
CA THR A 278 10.95 -7.16 -15.90
C THR A 278 10.79 -6.64 -17.33
N TYR A 279 11.00 -7.50 -18.33
CA TYR A 279 10.95 -7.14 -19.76
C TYR A 279 11.80 -5.90 -20.11
N ASN A 280 12.95 -5.77 -19.46
CA ASN A 280 13.87 -4.63 -19.58
C ASN A 280 13.24 -3.26 -19.22
N LYS A 281 12.19 -3.26 -18.38
CA LYS A 281 11.59 -2.03 -17.84
C LYS A 281 12.20 -1.66 -16.49
N ASP A 282 12.14 -0.37 -16.17
CA ASP A 282 12.64 0.19 -14.91
C ASP A 282 11.48 0.62 -14.02
N PHE A 283 11.34 -0.04 -12.87
CA PHE A 283 10.29 0.20 -11.87
C PHE A 283 10.75 -0.27 -10.49
N ASP A 284 10.09 0.21 -9.43
CA ASP A 284 10.26 -0.33 -8.08
C ASP A 284 9.31 -1.53 -7.88
N LEU A 285 9.77 -2.60 -7.22
CA LEU A 285 8.97 -3.82 -7.03
C LEU A 285 8.66 -4.05 -5.55
N MET A 286 7.39 -4.02 -5.20
CA MET A 286 6.91 -4.36 -3.86
C MET A 286 6.62 -5.87 -3.80
N ILE A 287 7.31 -6.58 -2.92
CA ILE A 287 7.08 -8.01 -2.70
C ILE A 287 6.04 -8.19 -1.59
N GLU A 288 4.96 -8.90 -1.92
CA GLU A 288 3.81 -9.13 -1.05
C GLU A 288 3.77 -10.54 -0.45
N ALA A 289 4.90 -11.03 0.04
CA ALA A 289 5.00 -12.34 0.68
C ALA A 289 4.72 -12.28 2.20
N LYS A 290 4.39 -13.41 2.83
CA LYS A 290 4.16 -13.46 4.30
C LYS A 290 5.45 -13.33 5.11
N ALA A 291 6.59 -13.78 4.58
CA ALA A 291 7.90 -13.70 5.22
C ALA A 291 8.57 -12.32 5.12
N LYS A 292 7.91 -11.34 4.48
CA LYS A 292 8.30 -9.92 4.49
C LYS A 292 9.72 -9.70 3.97
N GLU A 293 10.57 -9.02 4.74
CA GLU A 293 11.93 -8.73 4.35
C GLU A 293 12.75 -10.01 4.11
N LEU A 294 12.44 -11.10 4.82
CA LEU A 294 13.12 -12.39 4.62
C LEU A 294 12.91 -12.95 3.21
N SER A 295 11.82 -12.56 2.55
CA SER A 295 11.53 -12.97 1.17
C SER A 295 12.35 -12.20 0.14
N ILE A 296 12.94 -11.05 0.49
CA ILE A 296 13.68 -10.22 -0.47
C ILE A 296 15.18 -10.22 -0.21
N LEU A 297 15.62 -10.46 1.03
CA LEU A 297 17.04 -10.50 1.39
C LEU A 297 17.92 -11.40 0.50
N PRO A 298 17.46 -12.58 0.01
CA PRO A 298 18.27 -13.39 -0.89
C PRO A 298 18.54 -12.78 -2.28
N PHE A 299 17.82 -11.71 -2.64
CA PHE A 299 17.86 -11.09 -3.96
C PHE A 299 18.49 -9.68 -3.96
N LEU A 300 19.06 -9.23 -2.84
CA LEU A 300 19.73 -7.94 -2.66
C LEU A 300 21.25 -8.10 -2.72
#